data_AF-A0A6P0S9N3-F1
#
_entry.id   AF-A0A6P0S9N3-F1
#
_cell.length_a   1.000
_cell.length_b   1.000
_cell.length_c   1.000
_cell.angle_alpha   90.00
_cell.angle_beta   90.00
_cell.angle_gamma   90.00
#
_symmetry.space_group_name_H-M   'P 1'
#
loop_
_entity.id
_entity.type
_entity.pdbx_description
1 polymer ?
#
loop_
_entity_poly.entity_id
_entity_poly.type
_entity_poly.pdbx_seq_one_letter_code
_entity_poly.pdbx_strand_id
1 'polypeptide(L)'
;MSAETHAIRPNIDFVSHKLSDKSIDYFCRFENLEQDIIKVFYCLNIAVDTVPHENKSKHNAYVEYFADNPRLLEKCLLYYKEDLDAFGYDF
;
A
#
# COMPACT_ATOMS: atom_id res chain seq x y z
N MET A 1 12.43 -24.81 5.23
CA MET A 1 11.70 -23.53 5.34
C MET A 1 10.39 -23.74 4.60
N SER A 2 9.25 -23.74 5.30
CA SER A 2 7.94 -23.80 4.64
C SER A 2 7.74 -22.49 3.89
N ALA A 3 7.34 -22.54 2.62
CA ALA A 3 6.90 -21.33 1.93
C ALA A 3 5.71 -20.74 2.71
N GLU A 4 5.75 -19.43 2.98
CA GLU A 4 4.59 -18.77 3.59
C GLU A 4 3.41 -18.82 2.62
N THR A 5 2.33 -19.47 3.04
CA THR A 5 1.13 -19.74 2.23
C THR A 5 0.24 -18.51 1.97
N HIS A 6 0.72 -17.30 2.28
CA HIS A 6 -0.08 -16.07 2.32
C HIS A 6 0.59 -14.92 1.54
N ALA A 7 0.83 -15.11 0.24
CA ALA A 7 1.39 -14.06 -0.62
C ALA A 7 0.51 -12.80 -0.72
N ILE A 8 -0.78 -12.92 -0.39
CA ILE A 8 -1.74 -11.81 -0.37
C ILE A 8 -2.34 -11.74 1.03
N ARG A 9 -2.08 -10.64 1.73
CA ARG A 9 -2.62 -10.33 3.05
C ARG A 9 -2.88 -8.82 3.16
N PRO A 10 -3.77 -8.39 4.05
CA PRO A 10 -4.04 -6.97 4.28
C PRO A 10 -2.79 -6.17 4.67
N ASN A 11 -2.81 -4.86 4.43
CA ASN A 11 -1.74 -3.94 4.80
C ASN A 11 -1.74 -3.62 6.30
N ILE A 12 -2.92 -3.63 6.96
CA ILE A 12 -3.08 -3.42 8.41
C ILE A 12 -2.21 -4.39 9.22
N ASP A 13 -2.01 -5.57 8.64
CA ASP A 13 -1.24 -6.70 9.12
C ASP A 13 0.28 -6.44 9.19
N PHE A 14 0.74 -5.29 8.65
CA PHE A 14 2.12 -4.79 8.71
C PHE A 14 2.28 -3.58 9.63
N VAL A 15 1.20 -3.00 10.18
CA VAL A 15 1.25 -1.81 11.04
C VAL A 15 2.07 -2.04 12.31
N SER A 16 2.08 -3.27 12.81
CA SER A 16 2.89 -3.70 13.95
C SER A 16 3.77 -4.89 13.56
N HIS A 17 5.04 -4.86 13.93
CA HIS A 17 5.92 -5.99 13.72
C HIS A 17 5.57 -7.14 14.67
N LYS A 18 5.24 -8.33 14.14
CA LYS A 18 4.73 -9.47 14.95
C LYS A 18 5.72 -9.98 16.02
N LEU A 19 7.02 -9.76 15.85
CA LEU A 19 8.07 -10.28 16.72
C LEU A 19 8.77 -9.20 17.56
N SER A 20 8.38 -7.92 17.44
CA SER A 20 8.99 -6.83 18.19
C SER A 20 8.02 -5.66 18.34
N ASP A 21 8.08 -4.93 19.45
CA ASP A 21 7.25 -3.75 19.72
C ASP A 21 7.67 -2.49 18.92
N LYS A 22 8.19 -2.68 17.70
CA LYS A 22 8.52 -1.58 16.80
C LYS A 22 7.24 -1.05 16.17
N SER A 23 6.97 0.22 16.40
CA SER A 23 5.94 0.98 15.70
C SER A 23 6.40 1.40 14.31
N ILE A 24 5.45 1.61 13.40
CA ILE A 24 5.70 2.31 12.14
C ILE A 24 5.69 3.81 12.39
N ASP A 25 6.75 4.50 11.95
CA ASP A 25 6.87 5.96 12.06
C ASP A 25 6.09 6.70 10.98
N TYR A 26 5.95 6.10 9.78
CA TYR A 26 5.28 6.73 8.65
C TYR A 26 4.73 5.72 7.63
N PHE A 27 3.54 5.99 7.10
CA PHE A 27 2.93 5.24 5.99
C PHE A 27 2.95 6.09 4.71
N CYS A 28 3.63 5.61 3.68
CA CYS A 28 3.62 6.22 2.36
C CYS A 28 2.44 5.72 1.53
N ARG A 29 1.94 6.55 0.62
CA ARG A 29 0.83 6.28 -0.28
C ARG A 29 1.29 6.34 -1.73
N PHE A 30 0.86 5.41 -2.57
CA PHE A 30 1.25 5.39 -3.98
C PHE A 30 0.69 6.59 -4.74
N GLU A 31 -0.45 7.12 -4.31
CA GLU A 31 -1.10 8.30 -4.87
C GLU A 31 -0.25 9.57 -4.72
N ASN A 32 0.61 9.62 -3.69
CA ASN A 32 1.50 10.75 -3.38
C ASN A 32 2.95 10.27 -3.18
N LEU A 33 3.37 9.27 -3.96
CA LEU A 33 4.61 8.52 -3.71
C LEU A 33 5.84 9.42 -3.65
N GLU A 34 5.97 10.35 -4.59
CA GLU A 34 7.11 11.26 -4.66
C GLU A 34 7.17 12.17 -3.42
N GLN A 35 6.04 12.77 -3.03
CA GLN A 35 5.96 13.64 -1.86
C GLN A 35 6.30 12.88 -0.58
N ASP A 36 5.78 11.66 -0.43
CA ASP A 36 6.03 10.83 0.74
C ASP A 36 7.49 10.36 0.81
N ILE A 37 8.10 9.97 -0.31
CA ILE A 37 9.52 9.60 -0.36
C ILE A 37 10.41 10.79 0.01
N ILE A 38 10.17 11.97 -0.58
CA ILE A 38 10.95 13.18 -0.28
C ILE A 38 10.88 13.48 1.22
N LYS A 39 9.69 13.37 1.83
CA LYS A 39 9.51 13.57 3.28
C LYS A 39 10.29 12.56 4.11
N VAL A 40 10.22 11.27 3.78
CA VAL A 40 10.97 10.22 4.50
C VAL A 40 12.48 10.46 4.37
N PHE A 41 12.96 10.81 3.17
CA PHE A 41 14.38 11.02 2.91
C PHE A 41 14.91 12.25 3.64
N TYR A 42 14.11 13.31 3.71
CA TYR A 42 14.40 14.47 4.54
C TYR A 42 14.60 14.08 6.02
N CYS A 43 13.72 13.27 6.59
CA CYS A 43 13.86 12.77 7.97
C CYS A 43 15.13 11.93 8.17
N LEU A 44 15.65 11.29 7.12
CA LEU A 44 16.85 10.47 7.14
C LEU A 44 18.13 11.24 6.77
N ASN A 45 18.05 12.55 6.54
CA ASN A 45 19.15 13.39 6.01
C ASN A 45 19.72 12.87 4.68
N ILE A 46 18.86 12.32 3.82
CA ILE A 46 19.19 11.90 2.46
C ILE A 46 18.70 12.97 1.50
N ALA A 47 19.61 13.56 0.73
CA ALA A 47 19.25 14.54 -0.29
C ALA A 47 18.59 13.84 -1.49
N VAL A 48 17.35 14.21 -1.80
CA VAL A 48 16.66 13.79 -3.02
C VAL A 48 15.78 14.94 -3.51
N ASP A 49 15.97 15.32 -4.77
CA ASP A 49 15.21 16.42 -5.37
C ASP A 49 13.97 15.90 -6.12
N THR A 50 14.06 14.72 -6.75
CA THR A 50 12.98 14.09 -7.52
C THR A 50 13.09 12.57 -7.48
N VAL A 51 11.97 11.87 -7.51
CA VAL A 51 11.96 10.40 -7.59
C VAL A 51 11.96 9.97 -9.06
N PRO A 52 12.98 9.23 -9.54
CA PRO A 52 13.04 8.82 -10.94
C PRO A 52 11.94 7.79 -11.26
N HIS A 53 11.16 8.05 -12.31
CA HIS A 53 10.16 7.12 -12.85
C HIS A 53 10.70 6.35 -14.08
N GLU A 54 11.72 5.51 -13.88
CA GLU A 54 12.31 4.71 -14.96
C GLU A 54 11.42 3.51 -15.34
N ASN A 55 10.75 2.91 -14.36
CA ASN A 55 9.92 1.71 -14.54
C ASN A 55 8.44 2.06 -14.73
N LYS A 56 8.10 2.64 -15.89
CA LYS A 56 6.69 2.93 -16.24
C LYS A 56 6.06 1.75 -16.97
N SER A 57 5.10 1.11 -16.33
CA SER A 57 4.20 0.13 -16.95
C SER A 57 2.87 0.79 -17.35
N LYS A 58 2.26 0.28 -18.42
CA LYS A 58 0.90 0.68 -18.80
C LYS A 58 -0.08 -0.05 -17.88
N HIS A 59 -0.93 0.70 -17.21
CA HIS A 59 -2.01 0.18 -16.38
C HIS A 59 -3.32 0.88 -16.71
N ASN A 60 -4.42 0.14 -16.65
CA ASN A 60 -5.75 0.68 -16.73
C ASN A 60 -6.17 1.29 -15.38
N ALA A 61 -7.18 2.15 -15.38
CA ALA A 61 -7.76 2.63 -14.14
C ALA A 61 -8.27 1.44 -13.31
N TYR A 62 -7.98 1.40 -12.01
CA TYR A 62 -8.23 0.20 -11.21
C TYR A 62 -9.70 -0.22 -11.21
N VAL A 63 -10.61 0.75 -11.32
CA VAL A 63 -12.07 0.56 -11.41
C VAL A 63 -12.47 -0.32 -12.59
N GLU A 64 -11.71 -0.29 -13.68
CA GLU A 64 -11.98 -1.11 -14.88
C GLU A 64 -11.80 -2.60 -14.58
N TYR A 65 -10.94 -2.98 -13.64
CA TYR A 65 -10.78 -4.39 -13.25
C TYR A 65 -11.99 -4.94 -12.50
N PHE A 66 -12.85 -4.09 -11.95
CA PHE A 66 -14.05 -4.47 -11.21
C PHE A 66 -15.35 -4.30 -12.00
N ALA A 67 -15.33 -3.51 -13.08
CA ALA A 67 -16.51 -3.17 -13.87
C ALA A 67 -17.31 -4.40 -14.32
N ASP A 68 -16.61 -5.45 -14.77
CA ASP A 68 -17.24 -6.68 -15.27
C ASP A 68 -17.38 -7.77 -14.20
N ASN A 69 -16.97 -7.51 -12.95
CA ASN A 69 -16.95 -8.52 -11.89
C ASN A 69 -17.32 -7.94 -10.51
N PRO A 70 -18.60 -7.60 -10.27
CA PRO A 70 -19.07 -7.03 -9.00
C PRO A 70 -18.87 -7.99 -7.81
N ARG A 71 -18.88 -9.31 -8.05
CA ARG A 71 -18.62 -10.31 -7.00
C ARG A 71 -17.16 -10.30 -6.54
N LEU A 72 -16.22 -10.02 -7.44
CA LEU A 72 -14.82 -9.83 -7.08
C LEU A 72 -14.67 -8.59 -6.22
N LEU A 73 -15.34 -7.50 -6.60
CA LEU A 73 -15.34 -6.27 -5.82
C LEU A 73 -15.84 -6.49 -4.40
N GLU A 74 -17.02 -7.10 -4.25
CA GLU A 74 -17.60 -7.40 -2.92
C GLU A 74 -16.62 -8.20 -2.04
N LYS A 75 -15.95 -9.20 -2.62
CA LYS A 75 -14.94 -9.99 -1.89
C LYS A 75 -13.73 -9.16 -1.48
N CYS A 76 -13.24 -8.28 -2.35
CA CYS A 76 -12.12 -7.39 -2.04
C CYS A 76 -12.50 -6.40 -0.92
N LEU A 77 -13.68 -5.79 -0.99
CA LEU A 77 -14.17 -4.87 0.04
C LEU A 77 -14.32 -5.56 1.39
N LEU A 78 -14.83 -6.80 1.40
CA LEU A 78 -14.94 -7.57 2.63
C LEU A 78 -13.57 -7.96 3.19
N TYR A 79 -12.65 -8.41 2.33
CA TYR A 79 -11.33 -8.89 2.76
C TYR A 79 -10.42 -7.76 3.24
N TYR A 80 -10.49 -6.59 2.62
CA TYR A 80 -9.67 -5.41 2.94
C TYR A 80 -10.43 -4.36 3.76
N LYS A 81 -11.58 -4.69 4.35
CA LYS A 81 -12.39 -3.73 5.11
C LYS A 81 -11.59 -2.99 6.17
N GLU A 82 -10.77 -3.72 6.93
CA GLU A 82 -9.95 -3.13 7.99
C GLU A 82 -8.87 -2.20 7.43
N ASP A 83 -8.31 -2.49 6.26
CA ASP A 83 -7.37 -1.58 5.58
C ASP A 83 -8.07 -0.28 5.19
N LEU A 84 -9.26 -0.39 4.58
CA LEU A 84 -10.03 0.77 4.14
C LEU A 84 -10.34 1.68 5.33
N ASP A 85 -10.84 1.10 6.43
CA ASP A 85 -11.17 1.81 7.65
C ASP A 85 -9.91 2.42 8.31
N ALA A 86 -8.81 1.67 8.41
CA ALA A 86 -7.60 2.10 9.09
C ALA A 86 -6.81 3.17 8.32
N PHE A 87 -6.79 3.09 6.99
CA PHE A 87 -6.03 4.01 6.14
C PHE A 87 -6.91 5.10 5.52
N GLY A 88 -8.20 5.15 5.84
CA GLY A 88 -9.13 6.19 5.40
C GLY A 88 -9.35 6.20 3.88
N TYR A 89 -9.53 5.01 3.30
CA TYR A 89 -9.90 4.87 1.89
C TYR A 89 -11.41 4.66 1.76
N ASP A 90 -12.03 5.45 0.89
CA ASP A 90 -13.39 5.24 0.44
C ASP A 90 -13.37 4.45 -0.89
N PHE A 91 -14.32 3.52 -1.04
CA PHE A 91 -14.54 2.79 -2.30
C PHE A 91 -15.99 2.94 -2.75
#